data_AF-A0A2M7WJ12-F1
#
_entry.id   AF-A0A2M7WJ12-F1
#
_cell.length_a   1.000
_cell.length_b   1.000
_cell.length_c   1.000
_cell.angle_alpha   90.00
_cell.angle_beta   90.00
_cell.angle_gamma   90.00
#
_symmetry.space_group_name_H-M   'P 1'
#
loop_
_entity.id
_entity.type
_entity.pdbx_description
1 polymer ?
#
loop_
_entity_poly.entity_id
_entity_poly.type
_entity_poly.pdbx_seq_one_letter_code
_entity_poly.pdbx_strand_id
1 'polypeptide(L)' 'MKMRFTLTMEDLLVNEKKIDNVVLDWIDEVSQDQILTMSQEWITAKNFLTERMAGLQKVGESSLTIEPIEE' A
#
# COMPACT_ATOMS: atom_id res chain seq x y z
N MET A 1 -11.93 -1.35 14.51
CA MET A 1 -12.83 -1.89 13.47
C MET A 1 -11.99 -2.71 12.51
N LYS A 2 -12.48 -3.88 12.07
CA LYS A 2 -11.75 -4.70 11.11
C LYS A 2 -11.87 -4.10 9.72
N MET A 3 -10.72 -3.80 9.14
CA MET A 3 -10.62 -3.26 7.79
C MET A 3 -9.78 -4.21 6.95
N ARG A 4 -10.15 -4.38 5.69
CA ARG A 4 -9.33 -5.01 4.69
C ARG A 4 -8.59 -3.93 3.90
N PHE A 5 -7.33 -4.19 3.65
CA PHE A 5 -6.46 -3.34 2.87
C PHE A 5 -5.95 -4.14 1.68
N THR A 6 -6.09 -3.56 0.49
CA THR A 6 -5.58 -4.12 -0.76
C THR A 6 -4.66 -3.12 -1.41
N LEU A 7 -3.37 -3.43 -1.44
CA LEU A 7 -2.34 -2.65 -2.11
C LEU A 7 -1.95 -3.34 -3.40
N THR A 8 -2.24 -2.71 -4.53
CA THR A 8 -1.81 -3.17 -5.86
C THR A 8 -0.70 -2.25 -6.36
N MET A 9 0.38 -2.83 -6.90
CA MET A 9 1.51 -2.10 -7.44
C MET A 9 1.97 -2.73 -8.76
N GLU A 10 2.34 -1.88 -9.71
CA GLU A 10 2.77 -2.28 -11.06
C GLU A 10 4.11 -1.64 -11.46
N ASP A 11 4.81 -2.28 -12.40
CA ASP A 11 6.14 -1.85 -12.90
C ASP A 11 7.14 -1.58 -11.76
N LEU A 12 7.35 -2.60 -10.94
CA LEU A 12 8.21 -2.53 -9.77
C LEU A 12 9.66 -2.87 -10.13
N LEU A 13 10.61 -2.16 -9.51
CA LEU A 13 12.01 -2.55 -9.48
C LEU A 13 12.42 -2.80 -8.03
N VAL A 14 12.64 -4.07 -7.67
CA VAL A 14 13.00 -4.51 -6.32
C VAL A 14 14.32 -5.25 -6.35
N ASN A 15 15.34 -4.76 -5.64
CA ASN A 15 16.69 -5.36 -5.62
C ASN A 15 17.19 -5.70 -7.04
N GLU A 16 17.11 -4.74 -7.95
CA GLU A 16 17.48 -4.86 -9.38
C GLU A 16 16.65 -5.88 -10.19
N LYS A 17 15.61 -6.47 -9.60
CA LYS A 17 14.67 -7.36 -10.28
C LYS A 17 13.41 -6.61 -10.64
N LYS A 18 12.98 -6.77 -11.89
CA LYS A 18 11.68 -6.28 -12.34
C LYS A 18 10.59 -7.23 -11.87
N ILE A 19 9.53 -6.66 -11.32
CA ILE A 19 8.31 -7.38 -10.95
C ILE A 19 7.15 -6.64 -11.63
N ASP A 20 6.39 -7.36 -12.46
CA ASP A 20 5.35 -6.75 -13.27
C ASP A 20 4.19 -6.27 -12.39
N ASN A 21 3.75 -7.10 -11.44
CA ASN A 21 2.64 -6.80 -10.55
C ASN A 21 2.83 -7.45 -9.18
N VAL A 22 2.47 -6.72 -8.12
CA VAL A 22 2.34 -7.23 -6.75
C VAL A 22 1.01 -6.78 -6.18
N VAL A 23 0.28 -7.72 -5.57
CA VAL A 23 -0.91 -7.45 -4.76
C VAL A 23 -0.64 -7.91 -3.34
N LEU A 24 -0.81 -7.00 -2.39
CA LEU A 24 -0.78 -7.27 -0.96
C LEU A 24 -2.19 -7.09 -0.41
N ASP A 25 -2.71 -8.12 0.25
CA ASP A 25 -4.04 -8.15 0.84
C ASP A 25 -3.90 -8.56 2.30
N TRP A 26 -4.35 -7.70 3.22
CA TRP A 26 -4.32 -8.00 4.64
C TRP A 26 -5.51 -7.40 5.37
N ILE A 27 -5.76 -7.95 6.56
CA ILE A 27 -6.82 -7.52 7.46
C ILE A 27 -6.16 -7.02 8.72
N ASP A 28 -6.58 -5.85 9.19
CA ASP A 28 -6.08 -5.28 10.44
C ASP A 28 -7.21 -4.64 11.25
N GLU A 29 -7.00 -4.55 12.56
CA GLU A 29 -7.91 -3.87 13.47
C GLU A 29 -7.40 -2.45 13.74
N VAL A 30 -8.07 -1.47 13.13
CA VAL A 30 -7.64 -0.07 13.16
C VAL A 30 -8.76 0.86 13.66
N SER A 31 -8.40 2.06 14.08
CA SER A 31 -9.33 3.15 14.39
C SER A 31 -9.60 4.06 13.17
N GLN A 32 -10.64 4.88 13.22
CA GLN A 32 -10.93 5.86 12.15
C GLN A 32 -9.79 6.87 11.94
N ASP A 33 -9.17 7.37 13.01
CA ASP A 33 -8.04 8.29 12.91
C ASP A 33 -6.82 7.65 12.24
N GLN A 34 -6.58 6.36 12.49
CA GLN A 34 -5.51 5.61 11.82
C GLN A 34 -5.78 5.46 10.32
N ILE A 35 -7.03 5.15 9.93
CA ILE A 35 -7.43 5.06 8.52
C ILE A 35 -7.21 6.40 7.81
N LEU A 36 -7.65 7.50 8.42
CA LEU A 36 -7.46 8.86 7.88
C LEU A 36 -5.98 9.19 7.68
N THR A 37 -5.16 8.92 8.71
CA THR A 37 -3.72 9.16 8.66
C THR A 37 -3.06 8.35 7.54
N MET A 38 -3.34 7.05 7.44
CA MET A 38 -2.81 6.19 6.38
C MET A 38 -3.22 6.66 4.99
N SER A 39 -4.49 7.05 4.83
CA SER A 39 -5.02 7.55 3.56
C SER A 39 -4.31 8.85 3.15
N GLN A 40 -4.04 9.74 4.11
CA GLN A 40 -3.34 10.99 3.85
C GLN A 40 -1.85 10.78 3.52
N GLU A 41 -1.16 9.89 4.24
CA GLU A 41 0.21 9.50 3.93
C GLU A 41 0.32 8.93 2.51
N TRP A 42 -0.63 8.07 2.13
CA TRP A 42 -0.71 7.44 0.81
C TRP A 42 -0.85 8.47 -0.33
N ILE A 43 -1.75 9.45 -0.18
CA ILE A 43 -2.01 10.48 -1.21
C ILE A 43 -0.82 11.44 -1.37
N THR A 44 -0.16 11.77 -0.27
CA THR A 44 0.78 12.91 -0.25
C THR A 44 2.16 12.53 -0.78
N ALA A 45 2.60 11.30 -0.57
CA ALA A 45 3.98 10.92 -0.82
C ALA A 45 4.15 10.15 -2.13
N LYS A 46 4.62 10.84 -3.17
CA LYS A 46 5.03 10.26 -4.46
C LYS A 46 6.05 9.11 -4.33
N ASN A 47 6.83 9.08 -3.25
CA ASN A 47 7.89 8.11 -2.97
C ASN A 47 7.63 7.30 -1.68
N PHE A 48 6.40 7.34 -1.14
CA PHE A 48 6.06 6.71 0.13
C PHE A 48 6.52 5.25 0.23
N LEU A 49 6.22 4.48 -0.82
CA LEU A 49 6.50 3.05 -0.88
C LEU A 49 7.99 2.79 -0.95
N THR A 50 8.72 3.56 -1.76
CA THR A 50 10.18 3.42 -1.90
C THR A 50 10.94 3.80 -0.63
N GLU A 51 10.35 4.65 0.24
CA GLU A 51 10.93 4.99 1.55
C GLU A 51 10.63 3.94 2.62
N ARG A 52 9.48 3.26 2.55
CA ARG A 52 9.07 2.28 3.57
C ARG A 52 9.40 0.83 3.23
N MET A 53 9.57 0.48 1.95
CA MET A 53 9.84 -0.90 1.53
C MET A 53 11.32 -1.10 1.21
N ALA A 54 11.99 -1.92 2.03
CA ALA A 54 13.39 -2.23 1.83
C ALA A 54 13.63 -2.91 0.47
N GLY A 55 14.54 -2.33 -0.32
CA GLY A 55 14.90 -2.85 -1.64
C GLY A 55 13.98 -2.40 -2.77
N LEU A 56 12.88 -1.69 -2.49
CA LEU A 56 12.03 -1.11 -3.54
C LEU A 56 12.66 0.17 -4.09
N GLN A 57 13.07 0.13 -5.36
CA GLN A 57 13.77 1.23 -6.03
C GLN A 57 12.84 2.06 -6.91
N LYS A 58 11.79 1.45 -7.47
CA LYS A 58 10.80 2.11 -8.32
C LYS A 58 9.44 1.43 -8.22
N VAL A 59 8.40 2.24 -8.25
CA VAL A 59 6.99 1.88 -8.48
C VAL A 59 6.51 2.69 -9.70
N GLY A 60 5.79 2.05 -10.62
CA GLY A 60 5.09 2.74 -11.70
C GLY A 60 3.76 3.30 -11.19
N GLU A 61 2.75 2.43 -11.14
CA GLU A 61 1.42 2.74 -10.62
C GLU A 61 1.17 1.98 -9.32
N SER A 62 0.43 2.61 -8.40
CA SER A 62 0.01 1.95 -7.16
C SER A 62 -1.36 2.43 -6.71
N SER A 63 -2.14 1.53 -6.14
CA SER A 63 -3.45 1.81 -5.58
C SER A 63 -3.60 1.12 -4.23
N LEU A 64 -4.19 1.85 -3.27
CA LEU A 64 -4.56 1.33 -1.97
C LEU A 64 -6.08 1.40 -1.84
N THR A 65 -6.71 0.25 -1.65
CA THR A 65 -8.12 0.12 -1.33
C THR A 65 -8.27 -0.22 0.15
N ILE A 66 -9.19 0.47 0.82
CA ILE A 66 -9.49 0.27 2.24
C ILE A 66 -11.00 0.05 2.35
N GLU A 67 -11.41 -1.10 2.85
CA GLU A 67 -12.83 -1.47 2.94
C GLU A 67 -13.14 -2.07 4.32
N PRO A 68 -14.30 -1.72 4.92
CA PRO A 68 -14.74 -2.35 6.15
C PRO A 68 -15.10 -3.81 5.87
N ILE A 69 -14.77 -4.68 6.82
CA ILE A 69 -15.20 -6.08 6.77
C ILE A 69 -16.47 -6.17 7.62
N GLU A 70 -17.61 -6.38 6.96
CA GLU A 70 -18.84 -6.75 7.67
C GLU A 70 -18.64 -8.16 8.26
N GLU A 71 -18.89 -8.31 9.57
CA GLU A 71 -18.88 -9.63 10.24
C GLU A 71 -20.07 -10.49 9.80
#